data_AF-A0A6B2G774-F1
#
_entry.id   AF-A0A6B2G774-F1
#
_cell.length_a   1.000
_cell.length_b   1.000
_cell.length_c   1.000
_cell.angle_alpha   90.00
_cell.angle_beta   90.00
_cell.angle_gamma   90.00
#
_symmetry.space_group_name_H-M   'P 1'
#
loop_
_entity.id
_entity.type
_entity.pdbx_description
1 polymer ?
#
loop_
_entity_poly.entity_id
_entity_poly.type
_entity_poly.pdbx_seq_one_letter_code
_entity_poly.pdbx_strand_id
1 'polypeptide(L)' 'MAKKIILKQVKSIINRPLNQRRNLEALGLHKIGQEVSHEATPNILGMVNKVKHLISVVEVN' A
#
# COMPACT_ATOMS: atom_id res chain seq x y z
N MET A 1 17.28 -9.60 9.17
CA MET A 1 16.63 -9.79 7.86
C MET A 1 15.57 -8.72 7.72
N ALA A 2 15.53 -7.99 6.61
CA ALA A 2 14.50 -6.98 6.38
C ALA A 2 13.18 -7.68 6.05
N LYS A 3 12.16 -7.48 6.88
CA LYS A 3 10.81 -8.00 6.62
C LYS A 3 10.28 -7.35 5.35
N LYS A 4 9.85 -8.16 4.38
CA LYS A 4 9.25 -7.67 3.14
C LYS A 4 7.73 -7.77 3.24
N ILE A 5 7.05 -6.76 2.74
CA ILE A 5 5.60 -6.75 2.63
C ILE A 5 5.22 -6.63 1.17
N ILE A 6 4.26 -7.44 0.75
CA ILE A 6 3.62 -7.35 -0.56
C ILE A 6 2.30 -6.62 -0.35
N LEU A 7 2.16 -5.50 -1.03
CA LEU A 7 0.96 -4.67 -1.00
C LEU A 7 0.15 -4.92 -2.27
N LYS A 8 -1.13 -5.26 -2.10
CA LYS A 8 -2.07 -5.41 -3.21
C LYS A 8 -3.19 -4.40 -3.09
N GLN A 9 -3.48 -3.65 -4.16
CA GLN A 9 -4.65 -2.78 -4.17
C GLN A 9 -5.93 -3.61 -4.39
N VAL A 10 -6.84 -3.59 -3.42
CA VAL A 10 -8.11 -4.35 -3.48
C VAL A 10 -9.28 -3.45 -3.85
N LYS A 11 -9.25 -2.18 -3.44
CA LYS A 11 -10.33 -1.22 -3.70
C LYS A 11 -9.88 -0.07 -4.59
N SER A 12 -10.83 0.48 -5.34
CA SER A 12 -10.61 1.61 -6.23
C SER A 12 -10.17 2.88 -5.49
N ILE A 13 -9.36 3.70 -6.17
CA ILE A 13 -8.96 5.06 -5.75
C ILE A 13 -10.01 6.14 -6.05
N ILE A 14 -11.04 5.82 -6.84
CA ILE A 14 -12.06 6.78 -7.26
C ILE A 14 -12.84 7.29 -6.02
N ASN A 15 -13.11 8.59 -5.98
CA ASN A 15 -13.77 9.28 -4.86
C ASN A 15 -13.07 9.08 -3.51
N ARG A 16 -11.75 8.88 -3.50
CA ARG A 16 -10.94 8.90 -2.28
C ARG A 16 -10.29 10.26 -2.05
N PRO A 17 -10.16 10.70 -0.79
CA PRO A 17 -9.43 11.91 -0.44
C PRO A 17 -8.03 11.96 -1.07
N LEU A 18 -7.58 13.17 -1.43
CA LEU A 18 -6.31 13.39 -2.13
C LEU A 18 -5.10 12.78 -1.40
N ASN A 19 -5.12 12.80 -0.07
CA ASN A 19 -4.05 12.23 0.75
C ASN A 19 -3.93 10.70 0.61
N GLN A 20 -5.06 9.98 0.46
CA GLN A 20 -5.06 8.53 0.26
C GLN A 20 -4.59 8.19 -1.16
N ARG A 21 -5.01 8.98 -2.15
CA ARG A 21 -4.56 8.82 -3.54
C ARG A 21 -3.05 8.97 -3.66
N ARG A 22 -2.49 10.05 -3.09
CA ARG A 22 -1.04 10.28 -3.07
C ARG A 22 -0.27 9.18 -2.34
N ASN A 23 -0.83 8.65 -1.25
CA ASN A 23 -0.20 7.53 -0.54
C ASN A 23 -0.15 6.27 -1.40
N LEU A 24 -1.22 5.94 -2.14
CA LEU A 24 -1.23 4.78 -3.03
C LEU A 24 -0.27 4.96 -4.20
N GLU A 25 -0.24 6.14 -4.80
CA GLU A 25 0.72 6.50 -5.88
C GLU A 25 2.17 6.41 -5.38
N ALA A 26 2.47 6.92 -4.19
CA ALA A 26 3.80 6.84 -3.59
C ALA A 26 4.22 5.40 -3.21
N LEU A 27 3.26 4.51 -2.94
CA LEU A 27 3.51 3.08 -2.78
C LEU A 27 3.60 2.33 -4.13
N GLY A 28 3.43 3.02 -5.26
CA GLY A 28 3.49 2.45 -6.61
C GLY A 28 2.23 1.70 -7.04
N LEU A 29 1.11 1.90 -6.35
CA LEU A 29 -0.18 1.26 -6.64
C LEU A 29 -1.05 2.18 -7.50
N HIS A 30 -1.12 1.89 -8.79
CA HIS A 30 -1.87 2.67 -9.78
C HIS A 30 -3.16 1.99 -10.26
N LYS A 31 -3.23 0.66 -10.18
CA LYS A 31 -4.37 -0.14 -10.65
C LYS A 31 -4.81 -1.19 -9.62
N ILE A 32 -6.11 -1.51 -9.63
CA ILE A 32 -6.68 -2.58 -8.80
C ILE A 32 -6.01 -3.90 -9.18
N GLY A 33 -5.65 -4.70 -8.17
CA GLY A 33 -4.97 -5.97 -8.34
C GLY A 33 -3.46 -5.87 -8.54
N GLN A 34 -2.89 -4.66 -8.65
CA GLN A 34 -1.45 -4.49 -8.70
C GLN A 34 -0.82 -4.89 -7.37
N GLU A 35 0.30 -5.61 -7.46
CA GLU A 35 1.10 -6.06 -6.32
C GLU A 35 2.47 -5.39 -6.38
N VAL A 36 2.92 -4.84 -5.26
CA VAL A 36 4.24 -4.21 -5.13
C VAL A 36 4.90 -4.66 -3.83
N SER A 37 6.16 -5.08 -3.93
CA SER A 37 6.98 -5.47 -2.78
C SER A 37 7.72 -4.27 -2.21
N HIS A 38 7.60 -4.05 -0.90
CA HIS A 38 8.33 -3.02 -0.15
C HIS A 38 9.00 -3.60 1.08
N GLU A 39 10.02 -2.92 1.58
CA GLU A 39 10.60 -3.22 2.89
C GLU A 39 9.74 -2.61 4.00
N ALA A 40 9.59 -3.35 5.10
CA ALA A 40 8.82 -2.94 6.27
C ALA A 40 9.57 -1.88 7.10
N THR A 41 9.72 -0.68 6.53
CA THR A 41 10.23 0.49 7.24
C THR A 41 9.10 1.19 8.00
N PRO A 42 9.38 1.88 9.14
CA PRO A 42 8.36 2.61 9.89
C PRO A 42 7.59 3.64 9.03
N ASN A 43 8.25 4.25 8.05
CA ASN A 43 7.64 5.19 7.13
C ASN A 43 6.60 4.52 6.22
N ILE A 44 6.96 3.39 5.59
CA ILE A 44 6.06 2.61 4.75
C ILE A 44 4.88 2.07 5.57
N LEU A 45 5.14 1.55 6.77
CA LEU A 45 4.09 1.07 7.68
C LEU A 45 3.11 2.19 8.05
N GLY A 46 3.59 3.42 8.28
CA GLY A 46 2.74 4.58 8.50
C GLY A 46 1.83 4.90 7.31
N MET A 47 2.37 4.85 6.09
CA MET A 47 1.61 5.04 4.86
C MET A 47 0.55 3.95 4.66
N VAL A 48 0.95 2.68 4.84
CA VAL A 48 0.09 1.50 4.76
C VAL A 48 -1.06 1.58 5.76
N ASN A 49 -0.79 1.96 7.01
CA ASN A 49 -1.82 2.11 8.03
C ASN A 49 -2.93 3.10 7.65
N LYS A 50 -2.57 4.19 6.96
CA LYS A 50 -3.52 5.21 6.49
C LYS A 50 -4.43 4.72 5.36
N VAL A 51 -3.96 3.77 4.55
CA VAL A 51 -4.71 3.21 3.41
C VAL A 51 -5.12 1.74 3.61
N LYS A 52 -4.98 1.18 4.83
CA LYS A 52 -5.18 -0.24 5.16
C LYS A 52 -6.52 -0.85 4.70
N HIS A 53 -7.54 -0.02 4.53
CA HIS A 53 -8.88 -0.44 4.12
C HIS A 53 -9.04 -0.55 2.59
N LEU A 54 -8.05 -0.08 1.83
CA LEU A 54 -7.99 -0.09 0.36
C LEU A 54 -7.03 -1.15 -0.18
N ILE A 55 -6.11 -1.63 0.66
CA ILE A 55 -5.04 -2.56 0.29
C ILE A 55 -5.13 -3.85 1.11
N SER A 56 -4.58 -4.93 0.55
CA SER A 56 -4.25 -6.14 1.27
C SER A 56 -2.74 -6.19 1.47
N VAL A 57 -2.30 -6.58 2.66
CA VAL A 57 -0.89 -6.69 3.03
C VAL A 57 -0.58 -8.16 3.27
N VAL A 58 0.44 -8.68 2.59
CA VAL A 58 0.97 -10.02 2.82
C VAL A 58 2.41 -9.86 3.31
N GLU A 59 2.69 -10.32 4.52
CA GLU A 59 4.05 -10.30 5.08
C GLU A 59 4.80 -11.55 4.61
N VAL A 60 6.00 -11.34 4.04
CA VAL A 60 6.89 -12.41 3.60
C VAL A 60 8.15 -12.34 4.46
N ASN A 61 8.43 -13.44 5.14
CA ASN A 61 9.49 -13.56 6.15
C ASN A 61 10.71 -14.30 5.57
#